data_AF-A0A9Q3I1G6-F1
#
_entry.id   AF-A0A9Q3I1G6-F1
#
_cell.length_a   1.000
_cell.length_b   1.000
_cell.length_c   1.000
_cell.angle_alpha   90.00
_cell.angle_beta   90.00
_cell.angle_gamma   90.00
#
_symmetry.space_group_name_H-M   'P 1'
#
loop_
_entity.id
_entity.type
_entity.pdbx_description
1 polymer ?
#
loop_
_entity_poly.entity_id
_entity_poly.type
_entity_poly.pdbx_seq_one_letter_code
_entity_poly.pdbx_strand_id
1 'polypeptide(L)' 'MINIQEPGRCWENVPMDWATGLPPGGDRGDNACLVIFDRFSKVPILLPCHKDDTAIGTALLICNRVVSWTGIVSL' A
#
# COMPACT_ATOMS: atom_id res chain seq x y z
N MET A 1 -13.71 24.31 -0.31
CA MET A 1 -13.07 23.42 0.68
C MET A 1 -13.56 22.02 0.42
N ILE A 2 -12.66 21.07 0.17
CA ILE A 2 -13.04 19.64 0.05
C ILE A 2 -13.30 19.14 1.47
N ASN A 3 -14.51 18.65 1.73
CA ASN A 3 -14.85 18.02 3.01
C ASN A 3 -14.49 16.54 2.93
N ILE A 4 -13.45 16.11 3.65
CA ILE A 4 -13.04 14.71 3.73
C ILE A 4 -13.63 14.14 5.01
N GLN A 5 -14.61 13.24 4.87
CA GLN A 5 -15.20 12.55 6.00
C GLN A 5 -14.15 11.63 6.64
N GLU A 6 -14.01 11.71 7.97
CA GLU A 6 -13.11 10.84 8.72
C GLU A 6 -13.71 9.42 8.78
N PRO A 7 -12.91 8.36 8.51
CA PRO A 7 -13.40 6.99 8.56
C PRO A 7 -13.85 6.61 9.97
N GLY A 8 -14.86 5.74 10.06
CA GLY A 8 -15.42 5.26 11.33
C GLY A 8 -14.76 3.98 11.84
N ARG A 9 -13.99 3.28 11.00
CA ARG A 9 -13.30 2.03 11.35
C ARG A 9 -11.96 1.87 10.63
N CYS A 10 -11.07 1.06 11.21
CA CYS A 10 -9.82 0.67 10.56
C CYS A 10 -10.07 0.08 9.17
N TRP A 11 -9.22 0.45 8.22
CA TRP A 11 -9.19 -0.09 6.86
C TRP A 11 -10.43 0.23 6.00
N GLU A 12 -11.24 1.21 6.40
CA GLU A 12 -12.38 1.69 5.60
C GLU A 12 -11.94 2.61 4.45
N ASN A 13 -10.95 3.46 4.71
CA ASN A 13 -10.39 4.38 3.74
C ASN A 13 -8.89 4.16 3.66
N VAL A 14 -8.47 3.52 2.56
CA VAL A 14 -7.12 3.01 2.36
C VAL A 14 -6.48 3.65 1.13
N PRO A 15 -6.02 4.91 1.21
CA PRO A 15 -5.29 5.51 0.11
C PRO A 15 -3.96 4.78 -0.08
N MET A 16 -3.61 4.62 -1.35
CA MET A 16 -2.38 3.96 -1.79
C MET A 16 -1.61 4.89 -2.72
N ASP A 17 -0.29 4.89 -2.61
CA ASP A 17 0.58 5.68 -3.48
C ASP A 17 1.94 4.99 -3.67
N TRP A 18 2.64 5.33 -4.76
CA TRP A 18 3.96 4.78 -5.05
C TRP A 18 5.05 5.83 -4.83
N ALA A 19 5.96 5.52 -3.91
CA ALA A 19 7.24 6.20 -3.84
C ALA A 19 8.21 5.53 -4.84
N THR A 20 8.46 6.18 -5.97
CA THR A 20 9.36 5.68 -7.03
C THR A 20 10.69 6.43 -7.05
N GLY A 21 11.66 5.91 -7.82
CA GLY A 21 12.97 6.56 -7.98
C GLY A 21 13.92 6.35 -6.80
N LEU A 22 13.65 5.32 -5.99
CA LEU A 22 14.54 4.93 -4.90
C LEU A 22 15.77 4.21 -5.47
N PRO A 23 16.95 4.37 -4.85
CA PRO A 23 18.10 3.53 -5.19
C PRO A 23 17.75 2.06 -4.95
N PRO A 24 18.21 1.12 -5.79
CA PRO A 24 17.96 -0.31 -5.61
C PRO A 24 18.42 -0.78 -4.22
N GLY A 25 17.54 -1.45 -3.48
CA GLY A 25 17.79 -1.87 -2.11
C GLY A 25 17.36 -3.32 -1.84
N GLY A 26 17.99 -3.92 -0.83
CA GLY A 26 17.75 -5.30 -0.41
C GLY A 26 18.19 -6.35 -1.43
N ASP A 27 17.96 -7.63 -1.11
CA ASP A 27 18.41 -8.76 -1.93
C ASP A 27 17.71 -8.86 -3.29
N ARG A 28 16.54 -8.20 -3.43
CA ARG A 28 15.71 -8.21 -4.64
C ARG A 28 15.92 -6.97 -5.51
N GLY A 29 16.75 -6.01 -5.07
CA GLY A 29 16.99 -4.76 -5.80
C GLY A 29 15.72 -3.93 -6.00
N ASP A 30 14.82 -3.93 -5.01
CA ASP A 30 13.57 -3.17 -5.07
C ASP A 30 13.89 -1.68 -5.19
N ASN A 31 13.23 -0.98 -6.12
CA ASN A 31 13.54 0.42 -6.49
C ASN A 31 12.33 1.37 -6.33
N ALA A 32 11.24 0.84 -5.79
CA ALA A 32 10.05 1.58 -5.44
C ALA A 32 9.45 1.03 -4.14
N CYS A 33 8.53 1.78 -3.56
CA CYS A 33 7.77 1.38 -2.40
C CYS A 33 6.30 1.73 -2.62
N LEU A 34 5.43 0.73 -2.56
CA LEU A 34 4.00 0.92 -2.49
C LEU A 34 3.64 1.21 -1.02
N VAL A 35 3.09 2.40 -0.81
CA VAL A 35 2.69 2.89 0.49
C VAL A 35 1.18 2.79 0.61
N ILE A 36 0.72 2.08 1.63
CA ILE A 36 -0.70 1.85 1.90
C ILE A 36 -1.00 2.42 3.27
N PHE A 37 -1.85 3.43 3.34
CA PHE A 37 -2.21 4.06 4.60
C PHE A 37 -3.60 3.65 5.05
N ASP A 38 -3.78 3.37 6.34
CA ASP A 38 -5.11 3.40 6.94
C ASP A 38 -5.39 4.79 7.52
N ARG A 39 -6.39 5.48 6.99
CA ARG A 39 -6.73 6.84 7.45
C ARG A 39 -7.24 6.88 8.88
N PHE A 40 -7.80 5.78 9.39
CA PHE A 40 -8.30 5.70 10.75
C PHE A 40 -7.15 5.58 11.77
N SER A 41 -6.30 4.55 11.63
CA SER A 41 -5.16 4.33 12.54
C SER A 41 -3.98 5.27 12.28
N LYS A 42 -3.91 5.89 11.10
CA LYS A 42 -2.78 6.73 10.63
C LYS A 42 -1.47 5.97 10.52
N VAL A 43 -1.54 4.64 10.40
CA VAL A 43 -0.39 3.75 10.26
C VAL A 43 -0.21 3.38 8.79
N PRO A 44 1.00 3.59 8.22
CA PRO A 44 1.35 3.06 6.90
C PRO A 44 1.83 1.61 6.95
N ILE A 45 1.54 0.88 5.88
CA ILE A 45 2.25 -0.32 5.47
C ILE A 45 3.13 0.04 4.27
N LEU A 46 4.41 -0.27 4.36
CA LEU A 46 5.40 -0.05 3.31
C LEU A 46 5.73 -1.37 2.63
N LEU A 47 5.44 -1.48 1.35
CA LEU A 47 5.74 -2.66 0.54
C LEU A 47 6.85 -2.34 -0.46
N PRO A 48 8.06 -2.88 -0.28
CA PRO A 48 9.11 -2.74 -1.27
C PRO A 48 8.70 -3.49 -2.56
N CYS A 49 8.87 -2.82 -3.69
CA CYS A 49 8.44 -3.29 -5.00
C CYS A 49 9.29 -2.68 -6.13
N HIS A 50 8.96 -3.01 -7.38
CA HIS A 50 9.61 -2.41 -8.55
C HIS A 50 8.69 -1.37 -9.17
N LYS A 51 9.27 -0.27 -9.66
CA LYS A 51 8.53 0.80 -10.35
C LYS A 51 7.78 0.28 -11.61
N ASP A 52 8.29 -0.81 -12.19
CA ASP A 52 7.78 -1.42 -13.42
C ASP A 52 6.88 -2.64 -13.13
N ASP A 53 6.44 -2.80 -11.87
CA ASP A 53 5.53 -3.89 -11.49
C ASP A 53 4.21 -3.82 -12.26
N THR A 54 3.76 -4.97 -12.74
CA THR A 54 2.47 -5.09 -13.43
C THR A 54 1.32 -4.95 -12.43
N ALA A 55 0.14 -4.53 -12.90
CA ALA A 55 -1.05 -4.44 -12.07
C ALA A 55 -1.38 -5.77 -11.35
N ILE A 56 -1.18 -6.91 -12.03
CA ILE A 56 -1.38 -8.24 -11.44
C ILE A 56 -0.33 -8.51 -10.36
N GLY A 57 0.94 -8.16 -10.61
CA GLY A 57 2.01 -8.29 -9.63
C GLY A 57 1.73 -7.49 -8.36
N THR A 58 1.28 -6.24 -8.51
CA THR A 58 0.87 -5.39 -7.39
C THR A 58 -0.34 -5.97 -6.65
N ALA A 59 -1.37 -6.43 -7.35
CA ALA A 59 -2.55 -7.01 -6.72
C ALA A 59 -2.17 -8.25 -5.88
N LEU A 60 -1.33 -9.13 -6.42
CA LEU A 60 -0.81 -10.29 -5.70
C LEU A 60 0.03 -9.87 -4.48
N LEU A 61 0.86 -8.82 -4.60
CA LEU A 61 1.65 -8.29 -3.49
C LEU A 61 0.74 -7.82 -2.34
N ILE A 62 -0.32 -7.07 -2.66
CA ILE A 62 -1.30 -6.56 -1.68
C ILE A 62 -2.07 -7.73 -1.04
N CYS A 63 -2.63 -8.64 -1.84
CA CYS A 63 -3.38 -9.78 -1.33
C CYS A 63 -2.54 -10.66 -0.39
N ASN A 64 -1.29 -10.93 -0.77
CA ASN A 64 -0.44 -11.83 0.01
C ASN A 64 0.12 -11.18 1.28
N ARG A 65 0.43 -9.88 1.26
CA ARG A 65 1.14 -9.20 2.37
C ARG A 65 0.26 -8.30 3.24
N VAL A 66 -0.82 -7.75 2.69
CA VAL A 66 -1.65 -6.76 3.36
C VAL A 66 -2.99 -7.36 3.77
N VAL A 67 -3.70 -7.96 2.83
CA VAL A 67 -5.03 -8.56 3.12
C VAL A 67 -4.90 -9.66 4.17
N SER A 68 -3.85 -10.49 4.08
CA SER A 68 -3.55 -11.54 5.07
C SER A 68 -3.35 -11.01 6.50
N TRP A 69 -2.86 -9.78 6.66
CA TRP A 69 -2.57 -9.18 7.96
C TRP A 69 -3.70 -8.29 8.48
N THR A 70 -4.34 -7.54 7.57
CA THR A 70 -5.34 -6.49 7.90
C THR A 70 -6.77 -7.00 7.87
N GLY A 71 -7.04 -8.10 7.17
CA GLY A 71 -8.39 -8.58 6.90
C GLY A 71 -9.19 -7.68 5.95
N ILE A 72 -8.54 -6.80 5.17
CA ILE A 72 -9.20 -6.01 4.11
C ILE A 72 -9.88 -6.97 3.12
N VAL A 73 -11.21 -7.02 3.16
CA VAL A 73 -12.05 -7.82 2.24
C VAL A 73 -12.70 -6.99 1.14
N SER A 74 -12.42 -5.68 1.08
CA SER A 74 -12.99 -4.77 0.09
C SER A 74 -11.88 -4.18 -0.78
N LEU A 75 -11.47 -4.93 -1.80
CA LEU A 75 -10.79 -4.38 -2.99
C LEU A 75 -11.83 -4.17 -4.10
#